data_AF-A0A414RT58-F1
#
_entry.id   AF-A0A414RT58-F1
#
_cell.length_a   1.000
_cell.length_b   1.000
_cell.length_c   1.000
_cell.angle_alpha   90.00
_cell.angle_beta   90.00
_cell.angle_gamma   90.00
#
_symmetry.space_group_name_H-M   'P 1'
#
loop_
_entity.id
_entity.type
_entity.pdbx_description
1 polymer ?
#
loop_
_entity_poly.entity_id
_entity_poly.type
_entity_poly.pdbx_seq_one_letter_code
_entity_poly.pdbx_strand_id
1 'polypeptide(L)'
;MEHKNIVATIYLKNGQAVKGMDNFEPMGWDVISLARLYNDSGIDKIIIFDLSEDDEEHEKNIQTIKNINRNVEIKVCAGGNISRFEDVKKFIYAGCLQVIVNGAKSNSMDIAREASDRFGKERILVSVANVDFVFKHQEEMQEHFHELLVLNTGVLTAIENITDVPYVVYFEECDYEKIIETLKRENVRGIAGSFINDPETDIMEIKSQLSAGGIKMDNFEPALKWADLKKNSDGMVPVIVQDYRTDEVLMLAYMNEEAFETTINIGKMTYYSRSRQELWIKGMTSGHIQYVKSLTADCDYDTILAKVSQIGAACHTGNGSCFFNEIVKKEYMEKNPLKVLEDVYAIILDRKANPKEGSYTNYLFDKGLDKILKKIGEEASEIIIVAKNPDSEDIKYEISDFMYHMMVLMAEKGVTWEEITQELSQR
;
A
#
# COMPACT_ATOMS: atom_id res chain seq x y z
N MET A 1 -3.14 20.55 -13.16
CA MET A 1 -3.06 19.14 -12.69
C MET A 1 -4.28 18.41 -13.21
N GLU A 2 -4.13 17.23 -13.80
CA GLU A 2 -5.25 16.59 -14.49
C GLU A 2 -6.21 15.84 -13.55
N HIS A 3 -5.72 15.26 -12.45
CA HIS A 3 -6.53 14.56 -11.46
C HIS A 3 -6.35 15.16 -10.05
N LYS A 4 -7.43 15.18 -9.27
CA LYS A 4 -7.47 15.63 -7.88
C LYS A 4 -7.42 14.43 -6.92
N ASN A 5 -6.90 14.67 -5.72
CA ASN A 5 -6.61 13.62 -4.74
C ASN A 5 -7.55 13.69 -3.52
N ILE A 6 -7.86 12.53 -2.95
CA ILE A 6 -8.40 12.35 -1.60
C ILE A 6 -7.28 11.86 -0.69
N VAL A 7 -7.08 12.57 0.42
CA VAL A 7 -5.95 12.34 1.33
C VAL A 7 -6.46 11.98 2.71
N ALA A 8 -6.15 10.76 3.17
CA ALA A 8 -6.43 10.35 4.54
C ALA A 8 -5.35 10.84 5.49
N THR A 9 -5.71 11.07 6.74
CA THR A 9 -4.82 11.48 7.81
C THR A 9 -4.83 10.46 8.95
N ILE A 10 -3.64 10.07 9.41
CA ILE A 10 -3.44 9.26 10.62
C ILE A 10 -2.72 10.13 11.65
N TYR A 11 -3.33 10.28 12.81
CA TYR A 11 -2.71 10.91 13.97
C TYR A 11 -2.04 9.84 14.82
N LEU A 12 -0.74 9.97 15.05
CA LEU A 12 0.06 8.94 15.69
C LEU A 12 0.56 9.42 17.06
N LYS A 13 0.16 8.71 18.12
CA LYS A 13 0.62 8.95 19.49
C LYS A 13 1.02 7.62 20.12
N ASN A 14 2.20 7.55 20.70
CA ASN A 14 2.76 6.34 21.31
C ASN A 14 2.71 5.08 20.42
N GLY A 15 2.93 5.23 19.12
CA GLY A 15 2.87 4.16 18.11
C GLY A 15 1.45 3.68 17.79
N GLN A 16 0.41 4.42 18.20
CA GLN A 16 -0.99 4.06 18.00
C GLN A 16 -1.75 5.17 17.26
N ALA A 17 -2.72 4.77 16.43
CA ALA A 17 -3.63 5.70 15.79
C ALA A 17 -4.62 6.28 16.81
N VAL A 18 -4.75 7.61 16.82
CA VAL A 18 -5.72 8.35 17.66
C VAL A 18 -6.68 9.17 16.80
N LYS A 19 -7.80 9.58 17.38
CA LYS A 19 -8.91 10.23 16.65
C LYS A 19 -8.60 11.62 16.09
N GLY A 20 -7.61 12.35 16.63
CA GLY A 20 -7.32 13.72 16.19
C GLY A 20 -6.06 14.32 16.79
N MET A 21 -5.69 15.53 16.31
CA MET A 21 -4.57 16.31 16.87
C MET A 21 -4.78 16.67 18.35
N ASP A 22 -6.03 16.95 18.74
CA ASP A 22 -6.41 17.31 20.11
C ASP A 22 -7.29 16.23 20.77
N ASN A 23 -7.46 15.07 20.11
CA ASN A 23 -8.24 13.95 20.61
C ASN A 23 -7.39 12.67 20.56
N PHE A 24 -6.78 12.36 21.70
CA PHE A 24 -5.88 11.21 21.86
C PHE A 24 -6.60 9.90 22.20
N GLU A 25 -7.93 9.86 22.11
CA GLU A 25 -8.64 8.59 22.22
C GLU A 25 -8.17 7.63 21.11
N PRO A 26 -7.95 6.34 21.42
CA PRO A 26 -7.61 5.36 20.41
C PRO A 26 -8.63 5.33 19.29
N MET A 27 -8.16 5.19 18.05
CA MET A 27 -9.02 5.07 16.87
C MET A 27 -9.88 3.78 16.89
N GLY A 28 -9.51 2.80 17.73
CA GLY A 28 -10.15 1.48 17.78
C GLY A 28 -9.66 0.52 16.70
N TRP A 29 -8.70 0.96 15.87
CA TRP A 29 -8.06 0.19 14.82
C TRP A 29 -6.56 0.05 15.10
N ASP A 30 -6.02 -1.13 14.82
CA ASP A 30 -4.58 -1.28 14.67
C ASP A 30 -4.08 -0.38 13.52
N VAL A 31 -2.96 0.31 13.73
CA VAL A 31 -2.47 1.35 12.81
C VAL A 31 -2.09 0.78 11.44
N ILE A 32 -1.57 -0.45 11.39
CA ILE A 32 -1.21 -1.10 10.12
C ILE A 32 -2.48 -1.51 9.38
N SER A 33 -3.46 -2.04 10.10
CA SER A 33 -4.76 -2.41 9.55
C SER A 33 -5.50 -1.18 8.99
N LEU A 34 -5.45 -0.05 9.70
CA LEU A 34 -5.99 1.24 9.22
C LEU A 34 -5.28 1.73 7.96
N ALA A 35 -3.95 1.70 7.94
CA ALA A 35 -3.19 2.13 6.76
C ALA A 35 -3.46 1.23 5.54
N ARG A 36 -3.61 -0.09 5.75
CA ARG A 36 -4.01 -1.04 4.69
C ARG A 36 -5.44 -0.79 4.19
N LEU A 37 -6.36 -0.45 5.09
CA LEU A 37 -7.71 -0.06 4.70
C LEU A 37 -7.68 1.15 3.75
N TYR A 38 -6.96 2.22 4.13
CA TYR A 38 -6.81 3.40 3.25
C TYR A 38 -6.12 3.07 1.93
N ASN A 39 -5.09 2.23 1.94
CA ASN A 39 -4.40 1.75 0.74
C ASN A 39 -5.34 1.07 -0.28
N ASP A 40 -6.39 0.44 0.22
CA ASP A 40 -7.31 -0.36 -0.59
C ASP A 40 -8.66 0.34 -0.83
N SER A 41 -9.00 1.39 -0.09
CA SER A 41 -10.31 2.08 -0.18
C SER A 41 -10.40 3.17 -1.24
N GLY A 42 -9.34 3.43 -2.01
CA GLY A 42 -9.31 4.47 -3.02
C GLY A 42 -8.78 5.82 -2.52
N ILE A 43 -8.20 5.89 -1.32
CA ILE A 43 -7.38 7.03 -0.90
C ILE A 43 -6.16 7.13 -1.82
N ASP A 44 -5.73 8.36 -2.14
CA ASP A 44 -4.61 8.61 -3.06
C ASP A 44 -3.28 8.85 -2.33
N LYS A 45 -3.37 9.28 -1.07
CA LYS A 45 -2.23 9.64 -0.22
C LYS A 45 -2.59 9.54 1.26
N ILE A 46 -1.67 9.08 2.10
CA ILE A 46 -1.79 9.14 3.56
C ILE A 46 -0.87 10.23 4.10
N ILE A 47 -1.39 11.09 4.96
CA ILE A 47 -0.59 12.00 5.79
C ILE A 47 -0.56 11.44 7.22
N ILE A 48 0.64 11.28 7.78
CA ILE A 48 0.82 10.90 9.18
C ILE A 48 1.27 12.13 9.97
N PHE A 49 0.55 12.46 11.04
CA PHE A 49 1.00 13.45 12.01
C PHE A 49 1.54 12.76 13.25
N ASP A 50 2.83 12.95 13.47
CA ASP A 50 3.51 12.59 14.69
C ASP A 50 3.16 13.57 15.82
N LEU A 51 2.45 13.05 16.84
CA LEU A 51 2.00 13.79 18.02
C LEU A 51 2.88 13.51 19.25
N SER A 52 4.10 13.02 19.04
CA SER A 52 5.06 12.78 20.12
C SER A 52 5.44 14.06 20.85
N GLU A 53 5.57 13.98 22.17
CA GLU A 53 5.99 15.10 23.01
C GLU A 53 7.46 15.00 23.47
N ASP A 54 8.07 13.83 23.33
CA ASP A 54 9.47 13.56 23.68
C ASP A 54 10.20 12.69 22.64
N ASP A 55 11.52 12.56 22.79
CA ASP A 55 12.38 11.84 21.85
C ASP A 55 12.13 10.31 21.85
N GLU A 56 11.69 9.72 22.97
CA GLU A 56 11.43 8.28 23.06
C GLU A 56 10.15 7.92 22.28
N GLU A 57 9.09 8.69 22.51
CA GLU A 57 7.84 8.58 21.76
C GLU A 57 8.04 8.86 20.27
N HIS A 58 8.83 9.90 19.94
CA HIS A 58 9.15 10.24 18.55
C HIS A 58 9.81 9.06 17.83
N GLU A 59 10.80 8.41 18.45
CA GLU A 59 11.46 7.25 17.85
C GLU A 59 10.49 6.07 17.68
N LYS A 60 9.61 5.83 18.66
CA LYS A 60 8.57 4.81 18.56
C LYS A 60 7.60 5.09 17.40
N ASN A 61 7.22 6.35 17.20
CA ASN A 61 6.36 6.77 16.11
C ASN A 61 7.06 6.60 14.76
N ILE A 62 8.35 6.95 14.64
CA ILE A 62 9.15 6.71 13.44
C ILE A 62 9.24 5.22 13.09
N GLN A 63 9.43 4.33 14.07
CA GLN A 63 9.42 2.88 13.81
C GLN A 63 8.04 2.40 13.32
N THR A 64 6.97 2.98 13.86
CA THR A 64 5.60 2.67 13.41
C THR A 64 5.37 3.14 11.98
N ILE A 65 5.81 4.34 11.63
CA ILE A 65 5.76 4.88 10.25
C ILE A 65 6.55 3.99 9.29
N LYS A 66 7.75 3.55 9.70
CA LYS A 66 8.54 2.60 8.92
C LYS A 66 7.79 1.28 8.69
N ASN A 67 7.09 0.79 9.71
CA ASN A 67 6.26 -0.41 9.58
C ASN A 67 5.05 -0.18 8.66
N ILE A 68 4.42 0.99 8.72
CA ILE A 68 3.33 1.35 7.79
C ILE A 68 3.84 1.34 6.36
N ASN A 69 4.92 2.07 6.05
CA ASN A 69 5.50 2.16 4.70
C ASN A 69 5.93 0.80 4.15
N ARG A 70 6.32 -0.15 5.02
CA ARG A 70 6.59 -1.51 4.60
C ARG A 70 5.32 -2.21 4.11
N ASN A 71 4.20 -2.00 4.79
CA ASN A 71 2.97 -2.77 4.64
C ASN A 71 1.94 -2.17 3.67
N VAL A 72 2.18 -0.97 3.14
CA VAL A 72 1.27 -0.28 2.20
C VAL A 72 2.04 0.25 1.00
N GLU A 73 1.36 0.37 -0.14
CA GLU A 73 1.92 0.86 -1.41
C GLU A 73 1.55 2.32 -1.67
N ILE A 74 0.48 2.79 -1.02
CA ILE A 74 0.02 4.16 -1.09
C ILE A 74 1.10 5.14 -0.61
N LYS A 75 1.17 6.30 -1.26
CA LYS A 75 2.13 7.36 -0.94
C LYS A 75 1.88 7.85 0.49
N VAL A 76 2.90 7.76 1.34
CA VAL A 76 2.84 8.28 2.71
C VAL A 76 3.66 9.56 2.82
N CYS A 77 3.05 10.59 3.38
CA CYS A 77 3.72 11.80 3.85
C CYS A 77 3.69 11.82 5.37
N ALA A 78 4.67 12.45 6.00
CA ALA A 78 4.65 12.62 7.45
C ALA A 78 5.08 14.01 7.89
N GLY A 79 4.52 14.48 9.01
CA GLY A 79 4.92 15.71 9.68
C GLY A 79 4.61 15.63 11.16
N GLY A 80 4.84 16.71 11.90
CA GLY A 80 4.72 16.69 13.36
C GLY A 80 6.05 16.41 14.05
N ASN A 81 6.23 17.01 15.24
CA ASN A 81 7.47 17.03 16.01
C ASN A 81 8.79 17.36 15.27
N ILE A 82 8.74 18.08 14.14
CA ILE A 82 9.97 18.52 13.43
C ILE A 82 10.49 19.80 14.08
N SER A 83 11.69 19.75 14.66
CA SER A 83 12.35 20.91 15.28
C SER A 83 13.75 21.17 14.72
N ARG A 84 14.33 20.20 14.02
CA ARG A 84 15.63 20.27 13.35
C ARG A 84 15.61 19.47 12.06
N PHE A 85 16.60 19.71 11.20
CA PHE A 85 16.75 18.99 9.95
C PHE A 85 16.87 17.47 10.10
N GLU A 86 17.46 16.98 11.20
CA GLU A 86 17.61 15.55 11.43
C GLU A 86 16.26 14.82 11.52
N ASP A 87 15.22 15.48 12.03
CA ASP A 87 13.88 14.89 12.15
C ASP A 87 13.26 14.68 10.75
N VAL A 88 13.54 15.56 9.79
CA VAL A 88 13.14 15.39 8.38
C VAL A 88 13.77 14.13 7.78
N LYS A 89 15.07 13.88 8.07
CA LYS A 89 15.75 12.68 7.59
C LYS A 89 15.13 11.41 8.15
N LYS A 90 14.74 11.41 9.43
CA LYS A 90 14.08 10.26 10.07
C LYS A 90 12.82 9.86 9.31
N PHE A 91 11.95 10.82 8.95
CA PHE A 91 10.75 10.52 8.16
C PHE A 91 11.08 9.99 6.76
N ILE A 92 12.02 10.60 6.03
CA ILE A 92 12.43 10.14 4.69
C ILE A 92 13.01 8.72 4.76
N TYR A 93 13.90 8.44 5.73
CA TYR A 93 14.49 7.12 5.91
C TYR A 93 13.52 6.08 6.48
N ALA A 94 12.40 6.52 7.07
CA ALA A 94 11.28 5.65 7.41
C ALA A 94 10.41 5.31 6.19
N GLY A 95 10.72 5.83 4.99
CA GLY A 95 10.03 5.52 3.74
C GLY A 95 8.99 6.56 3.30
N CYS A 96 8.86 7.69 4.01
CA CYS A 96 7.92 8.74 3.60
C CYS A 96 8.35 9.34 2.26
N LEU A 97 7.40 9.45 1.33
CA LEU A 97 7.61 10.11 0.05
C LEU A 97 7.92 11.59 0.27
N GLN A 98 7.23 12.23 1.21
CA GLN A 98 7.34 13.65 1.51
C GLN A 98 7.25 13.94 3.02
N VAL A 99 7.80 15.09 3.42
CA VAL A 99 7.80 15.57 4.80
C VAL A 99 7.12 16.93 4.91
N ILE A 100 6.23 17.09 5.89
CA ILE A 100 5.44 18.30 6.11
C ILE A 100 6.03 19.09 7.29
N VAL A 101 6.63 20.25 7.01
CA VAL A 101 7.04 21.19 8.06
C VAL A 101 5.88 22.08 8.48
N ASN A 102 5.87 22.53 9.74
CA ASN A 102 4.79 23.35 10.26
C ASN A 102 5.05 24.85 10.05
N GLY A 103 4.33 25.52 9.15
CA GLY A 103 4.50 26.95 8.86
C GLY A 103 4.29 27.88 10.06
N ALA A 104 3.70 27.41 11.16
CA ALA A 104 3.58 28.19 12.40
C ALA A 104 4.89 28.28 13.21
N LYS A 105 5.88 27.40 12.98
CA LYS A 105 7.17 27.46 13.68
C LYS A 105 8.12 28.44 13.00
N SER A 106 8.85 29.22 13.80
CA SER A 106 9.74 30.29 13.32
C SER A 106 10.92 29.79 12.48
N ASN A 107 11.39 28.56 12.72
CA ASN A 107 12.53 27.95 12.03
C ASN A 107 12.13 27.04 10.84
N SER A 108 10.84 26.97 10.50
CA SER A 108 10.35 26.07 9.45
C SER A 108 10.92 26.36 8.07
N MET A 109 11.14 27.64 7.74
CA MET A 109 11.74 28.00 6.45
C MET A 109 13.20 27.54 6.37
N ASP A 110 13.98 27.71 7.45
CA ASP A 110 15.39 27.29 7.48
C ASP A 110 15.52 25.77 7.33
N ILE A 111 14.65 25.01 8.02
CA ILE A 111 14.58 23.54 7.88
C ILE A 111 14.18 23.16 6.46
N ALA A 112 13.19 23.84 5.87
CA ALA A 112 12.72 23.56 4.52
C ALA A 112 13.80 23.83 3.46
N ARG A 113 14.56 24.93 3.58
CA ARG A 113 15.69 25.22 2.69
C ARG A 113 16.72 24.10 2.74
N GLU A 114 17.24 23.80 3.93
CA GLU A 114 18.26 22.74 4.10
C GLU A 114 17.76 21.38 3.60
N ALA A 115 16.48 21.06 3.84
CA ALA A 115 15.91 19.81 3.40
C ALA A 115 15.68 19.74 1.88
N SER A 116 15.20 20.82 1.27
CA SER A 116 14.99 20.90 -0.18
C SER A 116 16.31 20.88 -0.95
N ASP A 117 17.37 21.51 -0.43
CA ASP A 117 18.71 21.48 -1.04
C ASP A 117 19.30 20.07 -1.06
N ARG A 118 19.03 19.27 -0.03
CA ARG A 118 19.54 17.91 0.08
C ARG A 118 18.69 16.87 -0.63
N PHE A 119 17.37 16.97 -0.53
CA PHE A 119 16.43 15.92 -0.93
C PHE A 119 15.56 16.31 -2.13
N GLY A 120 15.64 17.55 -2.59
CA GLY A 120 14.78 18.12 -3.62
C GLY A 120 13.48 18.67 -3.05
N LYS A 121 12.99 19.78 -3.64
CA LYS A 121 11.76 20.45 -3.20
C LYS A 121 10.53 19.55 -3.28
N GLU A 122 10.52 18.58 -4.20
CA GLU A 122 9.46 17.59 -4.39
C GLU A 122 9.19 16.73 -3.15
N ARG A 123 10.14 16.69 -2.21
CA ARG A 123 10.05 15.99 -0.93
C ARG A 123 9.47 16.84 0.19
N ILE A 124 9.35 18.16 0.02
CA ILE A 124 9.07 19.08 1.12
C ILE A 124 7.70 19.74 0.94
N LEU A 125 6.88 19.60 1.98
CA LEU A 125 5.55 20.18 2.12
C LEU A 125 5.53 21.14 3.31
N VAL A 126 4.55 22.05 3.33
CA VAL A 126 4.30 22.92 4.48
C VAL A 126 2.85 22.95 4.87
N SER A 127 2.55 22.78 6.15
CA SER A 127 1.20 23.00 6.68
C SER A 127 1.00 24.46 7.06
N VAL A 128 -0.09 25.08 6.62
CA VAL A 128 -0.42 26.48 6.89
C VAL A 128 -1.86 26.63 7.39
N ALA A 129 -2.03 27.33 8.51
CA ALA A 129 -3.34 27.66 9.09
C ALA A 129 -3.76 29.11 8.80
N ASN A 130 -2.79 29.97 8.47
CA ASN A 130 -2.98 31.37 8.11
C ASN A 130 -2.05 31.75 6.94
N VAL A 131 -2.16 33.00 6.46
CA VAL A 131 -1.38 33.49 5.31
C VAL A 131 0.01 33.99 5.70
N ASP A 132 0.29 34.20 6.99
CA ASP A 132 1.48 34.93 7.45
C ASP A 132 2.78 34.28 6.98
N PHE A 133 2.87 32.95 7.08
CA PHE A 133 4.03 32.19 6.62
C PHE A 133 4.26 32.35 5.11
N VAL A 134 3.20 32.17 4.32
CA VAL A 134 3.25 32.25 2.85
C VAL A 134 3.59 33.68 2.40
N PHE A 135 3.00 34.69 3.04
CA PHE A 135 3.27 36.09 2.76
C PHE A 135 4.72 36.48 3.08
N LYS A 136 5.21 36.07 4.26
CA LYS A 136 6.57 36.38 4.71
C LYS A 136 7.64 35.76 3.82
N HIS A 137 7.38 34.58 3.25
CA HIS A 137 8.34 33.79 2.47
C HIS A 137 7.96 33.64 0.99
N GLN A 138 7.14 34.55 0.45
CA GLN A 138 6.53 34.43 -0.88
C GLN A 138 7.52 34.11 -2.01
N GLU A 139 8.70 34.75 -2.01
CA GLU A 139 9.73 34.58 -3.05
C GLU A 139 10.37 33.18 -3.04
N GLU A 140 10.25 32.48 -1.92
CA GLU A 140 10.94 31.21 -1.65
C GLU A 140 10.00 30.01 -1.73
N MET A 141 8.68 30.26 -1.75
CA MET A 141 7.66 29.21 -1.68
C MET A 141 7.82 28.18 -2.80
N GLN A 142 7.93 28.65 -4.05
CA GLN A 142 8.04 27.77 -5.22
C GLN A 142 9.40 27.08 -5.34
N GLU A 143 10.43 27.64 -4.71
CA GLU A 143 11.78 27.09 -4.73
C GLU A 143 11.90 25.88 -3.81
N HIS A 144 11.31 25.96 -2.62
CA HIS A 144 11.55 24.96 -1.57
C HIS A 144 10.36 24.04 -1.28
N PHE A 145 9.14 24.37 -1.70
CA PHE A 145 7.96 23.55 -1.41
C PHE A 145 7.32 22.97 -2.66
N HIS A 146 6.95 21.70 -2.57
CA HIS A 146 6.19 20.99 -3.60
C HIS A 146 4.69 21.23 -3.50
N GLU A 147 4.18 21.31 -2.26
CA GLU A 147 2.76 21.37 -1.98
C GLU A 147 2.52 22.02 -0.59
N LEU A 148 1.41 22.73 -0.42
CA LEU A 148 0.93 23.12 0.90
C LEU A 148 -0.19 22.20 1.39
N LEU A 149 -0.24 21.99 2.70
CA LEU A 149 -1.43 21.52 3.39
C LEU A 149 -2.12 22.72 4.04
N VAL A 150 -3.22 23.17 3.45
CA VAL A 150 -3.97 24.33 3.95
C VAL A 150 -5.03 23.85 4.94
N LEU A 151 -4.85 24.24 6.20
CA LEU A 151 -5.69 23.80 7.32
C LEU A 151 -6.97 24.64 7.49
N ASN A 152 -7.11 25.75 6.74
CA ASN A 152 -8.23 26.67 6.86
C ASN A 152 -8.71 27.17 5.48
N THR A 153 -9.97 26.89 5.14
CA THR A 153 -10.58 27.33 3.87
C THR A 153 -10.69 28.85 3.71
N GLY A 154 -10.64 29.62 4.81
CA GLY A 154 -10.73 31.08 4.79
C GLY A 154 -9.53 31.80 4.18
N VAL A 155 -8.39 31.12 4.02
CA VAL A 155 -7.15 31.73 3.50
C VAL A 155 -6.84 31.40 2.04
N LEU A 156 -7.67 30.59 1.37
CA LEU A 156 -7.40 30.09 0.02
C LEU A 156 -7.16 31.21 -1.00
N THR A 157 -8.06 32.20 -1.05
CA THR A 157 -7.93 33.35 -1.97
C THR A 157 -6.67 34.16 -1.68
N ALA A 158 -6.24 34.26 -0.42
CA ALA A 158 -5.02 34.98 -0.08
C ALA A 158 -3.77 34.21 -0.54
N ILE A 159 -3.74 32.89 -0.33
CA ILE A 159 -2.66 32.01 -0.79
C ILE A 159 -2.50 32.06 -2.31
N GLU A 160 -3.61 31.97 -3.05
CA GLU A 160 -3.64 32.03 -4.53
C GLU A 160 -3.07 33.34 -5.09
N ASN A 161 -3.17 34.45 -4.35
CA ASN A 161 -2.60 35.73 -4.77
C ASN A 161 -1.10 35.86 -4.48
N ILE A 162 -0.52 34.94 -3.70
CA ILE A 162 0.86 35.02 -3.22
C ILE A 162 1.74 33.92 -3.85
N THR A 163 1.20 32.73 -4.10
CA THR A 163 1.99 31.59 -4.59
C THR A 163 1.19 30.65 -5.49
N ASP A 164 1.89 30.07 -6.48
CA ASP A 164 1.38 29.03 -7.37
C ASP A 164 1.68 27.61 -6.88
N VAL A 165 2.27 27.46 -5.70
CA VAL A 165 2.53 26.12 -5.13
C VAL A 165 1.20 25.39 -4.95
N PRO A 166 1.03 24.18 -5.52
CA PRO A 166 -0.17 23.37 -5.35
C PRO A 166 -0.54 23.12 -3.89
N TYR A 167 -1.81 22.88 -3.57
CA TYR A 167 -2.19 22.59 -2.20
C TYR A 167 -3.35 21.60 -2.02
N VAL A 168 -3.28 20.85 -0.92
CA VAL A 168 -4.37 20.05 -0.39
C VAL A 168 -5.09 20.86 0.69
N VAL A 169 -6.42 20.89 0.65
CA VAL A 169 -7.25 21.66 1.59
C VAL A 169 -7.88 20.72 2.61
N TYR A 170 -7.71 21.03 3.88
CA TYR A 170 -8.39 20.32 4.97
C TYR A 170 -9.81 20.87 5.16
N PHE A 171 -10.78 19.95 5.25
CA PHE A 171 -12.18 20.23 5.54
C PHE A 171 -12.60 19.57 6.86
N GLU A 172 -13.26 20.34 7.72
CA GLU A 172 -13.80 19.83 8.99
C GLU A 172 -15.06 19.00 8.80
N GLU A 173 -15.86 19.32 7.78
CA GLU A 173 -17.14 18.69 7.48
C GLU A 173 -17.25 18.36 6.00
N CYS A 174 -18.06 17.36 5.66
CA CYS A 174 -18.33 16.96 4.28
C CYS A 174 -19.45 17.83 3.69
N ASP A 175 -19.07 18.97 3.09
CA ASP A 175 -19.95 19.82 2.28
C ASP A 175 -19.55 19.68 0.81
N TYR A 176 -20.29 18.86 0.07
CA TYR A 176 -19.99 18.56 -1.33
C TYR A 176 -19.99 19.79 -2.24
N GLU A 177 -20.89 20.75 -2.03
CA GLU A 177 -20.94 21.96 -2.87
C GLU A 177 -19.67 22.79 -2.68
N LYS A 178 -19.29 23.03 -1.41
CA LYS A 178 -18.07 23.78 -1.06
C LYS A 178 -16.80 23.04 -1.47
N ILE A 179 -16.77 21.72 -1.34
CA ILE A 179 -15.65 20.88 -1.77
C ILE A 179 -15.49 20.96 -3.30
N ILE A 180 -16.57 20.82 -4.06
CA ILE A 180 -16.53 20.92 -5.54
C ILE A 180 -16.08 22.32 -5.97
N GLU A 181 -16.61 23.39 -5.37
CA GLU A 181 -16.17 24.76 -5.64
C GLU A 181 -14.67 24.92 -5.39
N THR A 182 -14.19 24.37 -4.27
CA THR A 182 -12.77 24.43 -3.91
C THR A 182 -11.92 23.64 -4.90
N LEU A 183 -12.29 22.39 -5.22
CA LEU A 183 -11.55 21.53 -6.14
C LEU A 183 -11.48 22.08 -7.57
N LYS A 184 -12.44 22.94 -7.98
CA LYS A 184 -12.40 23.66 -9.26
C LYS A 184 -11.31 24.73 -9.34
N ARG A 185 -10.76 25.18 -8.22
CA ARG A 185 -9.62 26.12 -8.20
C ARG A 185 -8.39 25.47 -8.84
N GLU A 186 -7.58 26.28 -9.52
CA GLU A 186 -6.47 25.83 -10.37
C GLU A 186 -5.38 25.09 -9.57
N ASN A 187 -4.95 25.69 -8.46
CA ASN A 187 -3.83 25.21 -7.65
C ASN A 187 -4.26 24.20 -6.56
N VAL A 188 -5.56 23.95 -6.39
CA VAL A 188 -6.02 22.88 -5.49
C VAL A 188 -5.67 21.53 -6.10
N ARG A 189 -4.91 20.71 -5.37
CA ARG A 189 -4.57 19.35 -5.77
C ARG A 189 -5.52 18.31 -5.19
N GLY A 190 -6.14 18.59 -4.06
CA GLY A 190 -6.99 17.60 -3.40
C GLY A 190 -7.57 18.09 -2.08
N ILE A 191 -8.19 17.16 -1.38
CA ILE A 191 -8.81 17.39 -0.08
C ILE A 191 -8.32 16.39 0.97
N ALA A 192 -8.31 16.84 2.21
CA ALA A 192 -8.19 16.02 3.41
C ALA A 192 -9.32 16.40 4.38
N GLY A 193 -9.64 15.57 5.36
CA GLY A 193 -10.67 15.91 6.33
C GLY A 193 -10.96 14.77 7.29
N SER A 194 -11.56 15.11 8.43
CA SER A 194 -11.97 14.14 9.45
C SER A 194 -12.93 13.07 8.90
N PHE A 195 -13.87 13.46 8.04
CA PHE A 195 -14.82 12.54 7.40
C PHE A 195 -14.15 11.52 6.46
N ILE A 196 -13.01 11.86 5.87
CA ILE A 196 -12.19 10.94 5.06
C ILE A 196 -11.47 9.93 5.95
N ASN A 197 -11.16 10.31 7.19
CA ASN A 197 -10.43 9.47 8.14
C ASN A 197 -11.33 8.47 8.88
N ASP A 198 -12.64 8.50 8.66
CA ASP A 198 -13.55 7.50 9.23
C ASP A 198 -13.42 6.18 8.43
N PRO A 199 -13.04 5.06 9.06
CA PRO A 199 -12.92 3.75 8.41
C PRO A 199 -14.19 3.26 7.73
N GLU A 200 -15.36 3.77 8.12
CA GLU A 200 -16.66 3.41 7.54
C GLU A 200 -17.04 4.27 6.33
N THR A 201 -16.26 5.32 6.03
CA THR A 201 -16.53 6.17 4.86
C THR A 201 -16.20 5.46 3.56
N ASP A 202 -17.16 5.42 2.62
CA ASP A 202 -16.91 4.95 1.26
C ASP A 202 -16.26 6.04 0.41
N ILE A 203 -14.92 6.00 0.36
CA ILE A 203 -14.10 6.96 -0.38
C ILE A 203 -14.37 6.91 -1.90
N MET A 204 -14.73 5.75 -2.43
CA MET A 204 -15.03 5.59 -3.85
C MET A 204 -16.38 6.22 -4.21
N GLU A 205 -17.36 6.17 -3.29
CA GLU A 205 -18.58 6.96 -3.42
C GLU A 205 -18.29 8.47 -3.46
N ILE A 206 -17.43 8.98 -2.57
CA ILE A 206 -17.01 10.39 -2.59
C ILE A 206 -16.38 10.73 -3.95
N LYS A 207 -15.43 9.92 -4.42
CA LYS A 207 -14.79 10.07 -5.74
C LYS A 207 -15.80 10.12 -6.88
N SER A 208 -16.80 9.24 -6.87
CA SER A 208 -17.87 9.20 -7.86
C SER A 208 -18.73 10.47 -7.84
N GLN A 209 -19.15 10.93 -6.65
CA GLN A 209 -19.93 12.16 -6.50
C GLN A 209 -19.15 13.40 -6.95
N LEU A 210 -17.85 13.49 -6.63
CA LEU A 210 -16.98 14.56 -7.11
C LEU A 210 -16.84 14.55 -8.63
N SER A 211 -16.70 13.36 -9.24
CA SER A 211 -16.68 13.23 -10.70
C SER A 211 -17.99 13.60 -11.38
N ALA A 212 -19.14 13.26 -10.79
CA ALA A 212 -20.44 13.76 -11.25
C ALA A 212 -20.52 15.30 -11.16
N GLY A 213 -19.84 15.91 -10.20
CA GLY A 213 -19.66 17.36 -10.06
C GLY A 213 -18.68 18.01 -11.06
N GLY A 214 -18.13 17.22 -11.99
CA GLY A 214 -17.17 17.65 -13.00
C GLY A 214 -15.72 17.72 -12.52
N ILE A 215 -15.41 17.12 -11.36
CA ILE A 215 -14.02 17.03 -10.87
C ILE A 215 -13.36 15.79 -11.46
N LYS A 216 -12.25 15.98 -12.17
CA LYS A 216 -11.37 14.88 -12.56
C LYS A 216 -10.67 14.35 -11.33
N MET A 217 -11.05 13.16 -10.89
CA MET A 217 -10.45 12.43 -9.77
C MET A 217 -9.60 11.30 -10.34
N ASP A 218 -8.62 10.80 -9.58
CA ASP A 218 -7.93 9.55 -9.92
C ASP A 218 -8.88 8.36 -9.62
N ASN A 219 -9.94 8.29 -10.42
CA ASN A 219 -10.86 7.16 -10.44
C ASN A 219 -10.32 6.17 -11.45
N PHE A 220 -10.77 4.91 -11.40
CA PHE A 220 -10.54 3.96 -12.48
C PHE A 220 -11.27 4.41 -13.76
N GLU A 221 -10.98 5.59 -14.32
CA GLU A 221 -11.53 6.01 -15.61
C GLU A 221 -11.05 4.99 -16.64
N PRO A 222 -11.96 4.16 -17.17
CA PRO A 222 -11.54 2.98 -17.87
C PRO A 222 -11.14 3.38 -19.29
N ALA A 223 -9.94 2.96 -19.71
CA ALA A 223 -9.48 3.17 -21.08
C ALA A 223 -10.41 2.50 -22.12
N LEU A 224 -11.13 1.45 -21.71
CA LEU A 224 -12.14 0.74 -22.48
C LEU A 224 -13.48 0.81 -21.76
N LYS A 225 -14.55 1.15 -22.47
CA LYS A 225 -15.91 1.16 -21.94
C LYS A 225 -16.54 -0.22 -22.08
N TRP A 226 -17.64 -0.46 -21.37
CA TRP A 226 -18.42 -1.70 -21.53
C TRP A 226 -18.77 -1.99 -22.99
N ALA A 227 -19.10 -0.95 -23.77
CA ALA A 227 -19.41 -1.06 -25.19
C ALA A 227 -18.27 -1.66 -26.04
N ASP A 228 -17.01 -1.47 -25.63
CA ASP A 228 -15.83 -1.94 -26.35
C ASP A 228 -15.57 -3.45 -26.14
N LEU A 229 -16.12 -4.02 -25.06
CA LEU A 229 -16.00 -5.44 -24.76
C LEU A 229 -16.96 -6.29 -25.61
N LYS A 230 -16.52 -7.49 -25.97
CA LYS A 230 -17.31 -8.50 -26.68
C LYS A 230 -17.98 -9.44 -25.67
N LYS A 231 -19.32 -9.47 -25.70
CA LYS A 231 -20.12 -10.23 -24.75
C LYS A 231 -20.37 -11.64 -25.30
N ASN A 232 -20.54 -12.60 -24.40
CA ASN A 232 -21.04 -13.92 -24.74
C ASN A 232 -22.54 -13.89 -25.12
N SER A 233 -23.11 -15.05 -25.44
CA SER A 233 -24.53 -15.19 -25.82
C SER A 233 -25.52 -14.72 -24.76
N ASP A 234 -25.10 -14.65 -23.50
CA ASP A 234 -25.91 -14.23 -22.36
C ASP A 234 -25.73 -12.74 -22.03
N GLY A 235 -25.00 -11.99 -22.86
CA GLY A 235 -24.74 -10.56 -22.66
C GLY A 235 -23.70 -10.27 -21.57
N MET A 236 -22.84 -11.24 -21.23
CA MET A 236 -21.87 -11.16 -20.13
C MET A 236 -20.43 -11.30 -20.63
N VAL A 237 -19.50 -10.84 -19.80
CA VAL A 237 -18.05 -11.00 -20.03
C VAL A 237 -17.47 -11.85 -18.89
N PRO A 238 -16.75 -12.96 -19.16
CA PRO A 238 -16.01 -13.70 -18.15
C PRO A 238 -14.91 -12.83 -17.54
N VAL A 239 -14.71 -13.00 -16.24
CA VAL A 239 -13.68 -12.30 -15.46
C VAL A 239 -12.82 -13.32 -14.73
N ILE A 240 -11.55 -13.38 -15.08
CA ILE A 240 -10.52 -14.14 -14.35
C ILE A 240 -9.99 -13.22 -13.26
N VAL A 241 -10.00 -13.68 -12.02
CA VAL A 241 -9.57 -12.90 -10.86
C VAL A 241 -8.27 -13.48 -10.35
N GLN A 242 -7.27 -12.62 -10.18
CA GLN A 242 -5.92 -13.00 -9.81
C GLN A 242 -5.44 -12.15 -8.63
N ASP A 243 -4.74 -12.75 -7.68
CA ASP A 243 -4.05 -11.98 -6.64
C ASP A 243 -2.93 -11.16 -7.27
N TYR A 244 -2.91 -9.86 -6.99
CA TYR A 244 -1.98 -8.94 -7.64
C TYR A 244 -0.52 -9.11 -7.22
N ARG A 245 -0.26 -9.75 -6.06
CA ARG A 245 1.09 -9.95 -5.51
C ARG A 245 1.65 -11.31 -5.89
N THR A 246 0.84 -12.37 -5.80
CA THR A 246 1.30 -13.75 -6.02
C THR A 246 1.04 -14.24 -7.44
N ASP A 247 0.26 -13.50 -8.23
CA ASP A 247 -0.26 -13.93 -9.52
C ASP A 247 -1.07 -15.26 -9.45
N GLU A 248 -1.54 -15.66 -8.26
CA GLU A 248 -2.41 -16.83 -8.12
C GLU A 248 -3.80 -16.53 -8.70
N VAL A 249 -4.33 -17.41 -9.55
CA VAL A 249 -5.72 -17.30 -10.01
C VAL A 249 -6.66 -17.69 -8.87
N LEU A 250 -7.45 -16.74 -8.42
CA LEU A 250 -8.37 -16.87 -7.28
C LEU A 250 -9.71 -17.46 -7.69
N MET A 251 -10.32 -16.93 -8.76
CA MET A 251 -11.64 -17.39 -9.22
C MET A 251 -11.95 -16.96 -10.65
N LEU A 252 -13.01 -17.54 -11.22
CA LEU A 252 -13.66 -17.05 -12.43
C LEU A 252 -15.10 -16.64 -12.10
N ALA A 253 -15.51 -15.48 -12.59
CA ALA A 253 -16.85 -14.95 -12.48
C ALA A 253 -17.32 -14.33 -13.80
N TYR A 254 -18.49 -13.70 -13.80
CA TYR A 254 -19.05 -12.99 -14.95
C TYR A 254 -19.50 -11.60 -14.52
N MET A 255 -19.37 -10.64 -15.43
CA MET A 255 -19.94 -9.30 -15.29
C MET A 255 -20.97 -9.07 -16.40
N ASN A 256 -22.04 -8.37 -16.06
CA ASN A 256 -22.86 -7.61 -16.99
C ASN A 256 -22.43 -6.13 -16.94
N GLU A 257 -23.08 -5.25 -17.71
CA GLU A 257 -22.79 -3.81 -17.74
C GLU A 257 -22.82 -3.18 -16.35
N GLU A 258 -23.90 -3.44 -15.61
CA GLU A 258 -24.12 -2.89 -14.27
C GLU A 258 -23.02 -3.32 -13.28
N ALA A 259 -22.57 -4.58 -13.34
CA ALA A 259 -21.49 -5.09 -12.49
C ALA A 259 -20.13 -4.46 -12.85
N PHE A 260 -19.87 -4.24 -14.14
CA PHE A 260 -18.65 -3.58 -14.62
C PHE A 260 -18.60 -2.12 -14.16
N GLU A 261 -19.67 -1.36 -14.38
CA GLU A 261 -19.77 0.04 -13.95
C GLU A 261 -19.68 0.17 -12.42
N THR A 262 -20.38 -0.70 -11.70
CA THR A 262 -20.30 -0.74 -10.23
C THR A 262 -18.87 -0.99 -9.77
N THR A 263 -18.17 -1.96 -10.37
CA THR A 263 -16.78 -2.29 -10.01
C THR A 263 -15.84 -1.10 -10.19
N ILE A 264 -15.96 -0.38 -11.31
CA ILE A 264 -15.18 0.84 -11.57
C ILE A 264 -15.51 1.94 -10.54
N ASN A 265 -16.79 2.12 -10.26
CA ASN A 265 -17.26 3.19 -9.40
C ASN A 265 -16.87 3.00 -7.94
N ILE A 266 -16.94 1.77 -7.42
CA ILE A 266 -16.71 1.49 -6.00
C ILE A 266 -15.33 0.90 -5.71
N GLY A 267 -14.53 0.60 -6.74
CA GLY A 267 -13.18 0.02 -6.59
C GLY A 267 -13.16 -1.39 -5.97
N LYS A 268 -14.31 -2.06 -5.86
CA LYS A 268 -14.47 -3.42 -5.31
C LYS A 268 -15.08 -4.31 -6.38
N MET A 269 -14.61 -5.55 -6.45
CA MET A 269 -15.11 -6.50 -7.44
C MET A 269 -16.61 -6.77 -7.24
N THR A 270 -17.38 -6.47 -8.29
CA THR A 270 -18.81 -6.74 -8.37
C THR A 270 -19.07 -7.69 -9.52
N TYR A 271 -19.81 -8.76 -9.26
CA TYR A 271 -20.12 -9.79 -10.25
C TYR A 271 -21.62 -9.86 -10.51
N TYR A 272 -22.00 -10.45 -11.63
CA TYR A 272 -23.37 -10.83 -11.89
C TYR A 272 -23.57 -12.32 -11.65
N SER A 273 -24.39 -12.67 -10.67
CA SER A 273 -24.69 -14.06 -10.35
C SER A 273 -25.70 -14.62 -11.35
N ARG A 274 -25.24 -15.47 -12.27
CA ARG A 274 -26.11 -16.09 -13.28
C ARG A 274 -27.26 -16.92 -12.69
N SER A 275 -27.02 -17.55 -11.54
CA SER A 275 -28.02 -18.40 -10.88
C SER A 275 -29.05 -17.61 -10.09
N ARG A 276 -28.66 -16.46 -9.52
CA ARG A 276 -29.55 -15.60 -8.71
C ARG A 276 -30.11 -14.42 -9.50
N GLN A 277 -29.56 -14.16 -10.68
CA GLN A 277 -29.89 -13.04 -11.55
C GLN A 277 -29.76 -11.67 -10.85
N GLU A 278 -28.78 -11.53 -9.98
CA GLU A 278 -28.55 -10.34 -9.16
C GLU A 278 -27.07 -9.91 -9.20
N LEU A 279 -26.83 -8.64 -8.90
CA LEU A 279 -25.50 -8.13 -8.60
C LEU A 279 -24.98 -8.68 -7.27
N TRP A 280 -23.69 -8.99 -7.24
CA TRP A 280 -23.01 -9.50 -6.07
C TRP A 280 -21.67 -8.80 -5.89
N ILE A 281 -21.62 -7.85 -4.95
CA ILE A 281 -20.38 -7.24 -4.50
C ILE A 281 -19.64 -8.24 -3.60
N LYS A 282 -18.43 -8.64 -4.00
CA LYS A 282 -17.67 -9.68 -3.32
C LYS A 282 -17.29 -9.24 -1.90
N GLY A 283 -17.65 -10.06 -0.93
CA GLY A 283 -17.27 -9.87 0.48
C GLY A 283 -18.28 -9.13 1.34
N MET A 284 -19.36 -8.56 0.78
CA MET A 284 -20.35 -7.81 1.59
C MET A 284 -21.04 -8.67 2.66
N THR A 285 -21.16 -9.98 2.45
CA THR A 285 -21.74 -10.90 3.44
C THR A 285 -20.68 -11.60 4.30
N SER A 286 -19.52 -11.91 3.73
CA SER A 286 -18.50 -12.76 4.38
C SER A 286 -17.31 -11.98 4.97
N GLY A 287 -17.20 -10.68 4.69
CA GLY A 287 -16.01 -9.87 4.97
C GLY A 287 -14.82 -10.14 4.05
N HIS A 288 -14.94 -11.06 3.09
CA HIS A 288 -13.84 -11.41 2.17
C HIS A 288 -13.85 -10.56 0.90
N ILE A 289 -13.40 -9.32 1.06
CA ILE A 289 -13.47 -8.26 0.04
C ILE A 289 -12.36 -8.43 -1.01
N GLN A 290 -12.64 -8.02 -2.25
CA GLN A 290 -11.67 -7.92 -3.33
C GLN A 290 -11.59 -6.48 -3.82
N TYR A 291 -10.49 -5.81 -3.54
CA TYR A 291 -10.23 -4.45 -4.03
C TYR A 291 -9.54 -4.51 -5.38
N VAL A 292 -10.06 -3.75 -6.34
CA VAL A 292 -9.51 -3.70 -7.71
C VAL A 292 -8.14 -3.05 -7.67
N LYS A 293 -7.14 -3.69 -8.30
CA LYS A 293 -5.83 -3.08 -8.58
C LYS A 293 -5.67 -2.77 -10.06
N SER A 294 -6.11 -3.68 -10.93
CA SER A 294 -6.22 -3.40 -12.36
C SER A 294 -7.25 -4.30 -13.04
N LEU A 295 -7.83 -3.80 -14.13
CA LEU A 295 -8.67 -4.55 -15.05
C LEU A 295 -8.04 -4.49 -16.44
N THR A 296 -7.83 -5.64 -17.07
CA THR A 296 -7.23 -5.74 -18.41
C THR A 296 -8.10 -6.64 -19.29
N ALA A 297 -8.46 -6.18 -20.48
CA ALA A 297 -9.12 -7.03 -21.47
C ALA A 297 -8.07 -7.89 -22.21
N ASP A 298 -8.44 -9.09 -22.63
CA ASP A 298 -7.61 -9.91 -23.51
C ASP A 298 -7.58 -9.40 -24.97
N CYS A 299 -6.86 -10.11 -25.85
CA CYS A 299 -6.53 -9.62 -27.17
C CYS A 299 -7.72 -9.42 -28.12
N ASP A 300 -8.84 -10.10 -27.87
CA ASP A 300 -10.08 -9.96 -28.63
C ASP A 300 -11.24 -9.41 -27.79
N TYR A 301 -10.92 -8.85 -26.63
CA TYR A 301 -11.79 -8.07 -25.76
C TYR A 301 -13.00 -8.85 -25.23
N ASP A 302 -12.91 -10.18 -25.13
CA ASP A 302 -14.02 -11.02 -24.68
C ASP A 302 -13.83 -11.62 -23.28
N THR A 303 -12.67 -11.39 -22.66
CA THR A 303 -12.40 -11.76 -21.27
C THR A 303 -11.68 -10.63 -20.52
N ILE A 304 -12.02 -10.43 -19.24
CA ILE A 304 -11.31 -9.51 -18.34
C ILE A 304 -10.39 -10.30 -17.40
N LEU A 305 -9.14 -9.89 -17.28
CA LEU A 305 -8.26 -10.22 -16.17
C LEU A 305 -8.33 -9.10 -15.12
N ALA A 306 -8.78 -9.44 -13.92
CA ALA A 306 -8.82 -8.55 -12.77
C ALA A 306 -7.71 -8.92 -11.78
N LYS A 307 -6.74 -8.02 -11.58
CA LYS A 307 -5.80 -8.12 -10.47
C LYS A 307 -6.42 -7.46 -9.24
N VAL A 308 -6.46 -8.17 -8.11
CA VAL A 308 -7.15 -7.72 -6.90
C VAL A 308 -6.30 -7.88 -5.66
N SER A 309 -6.44 -6.96 -4.69
CA SER A 309 -6.04 -7.17 -3.30
C SER A 309 -7.15 -7.94 -2.59
N GLN A 310 -6.88 -9.21 -2.27
CA GLN A 310 -7.84 -10.10 -1.62
C GLN A 310 -7.73 -9.99 -0.10
N ILE A 311 -8.83 -9.65 0.57
CA ILE A 311 -8.96 -9.75 2.02
C ILE A 311 -9.67 -11.06 2.37
N GLY A 312 -9.08 -11.86 3.26
CA GLY A 312 -9.61 -13.17 3.64
C GLY A 312 -9.63 -14.18 2.48
N ALA A 313 -10.52 -15.16 2.52
CA ALA A 313 -10.59 -16.22 1.50
C ALA A 313 -11.35 -15.78 0.24
N ALA A 314 -10.81 -16.05 -0.95
CA ALA A 314 -11.57 -15.83 -2.18
C ALA A 314 -12.75 -16.80 -2.29
N CYS A 315 -12.57 -18.04 -1.82
CA CYS A 315 -13.59 -19.09 -1.89
C CYS A 315 -14.48 -19.12 -0.64
N HIS A 316 -15.75 -19.46 -0.84
CA HIS A 316 -16.73 -19.64 0.25
C HIS A 316 -16.41 -20.85 1.16
N THR A 317 -15.50 -21.74 0.74
CA THR A 317 -15.02 -22.87 1.54
C THR A 317 -13.90 -22.48 2.52
N GLY A 318 -13.42 -21.24 2.47
CA GLY A 318 -12.26 -20.78 3.24
C GLY A 318 -10.92 -20.93 2.52
N ASN A 319 -10.89 -21.51 1.31
CA ASN A 319 -9.67 -21.62 0.52
C ASN A 319 -9.27 -20.30 -0.15
N GLY A 320 -7.96 -20.08 -0.30
CA GLY A 320 -7.39 -18.91 -0.97
C GLY A 320 -7.82 -18.78 -2.44
N SER A 321 -7.89 -19.90 -3.16
CA SER A 321 -8.40 -20.00 -4.52
C SER A 321 -9.61 -20.93 -4.61
N CYS A 322 -10.43 -20.78 -5.66
CA CYS A 322 -11.46 -21.73 -6.05
C CYS A 322 -10.89 -22.97 -6.78
N PHE A 323 -9.63 -22.92 -7.25
CA PHE A 323 -9.01 -23.95 -8.08
C PHE A 323 -8.16 -24.94 -7.28
N PHE A 324 -8.74 -25.57 -6.24
CA PHE A 324 -8.03 -26.48 -5.33
C PHE A 324 -8.30 -27.98 -5.58
N ASN A 325 -9.22 -28.33 -6.48
CA ASN A 325 -9.54 -29.72 -6.80
C ASN A 325 -8.76 -30.18 -8.04
N GLU A 326 -7.87 -31.15 -7.88
CA GLU A 326 -7.07 -31.70 -8.98
C GLU A 326 -7.92 -32.58 -9.91
N ILE A 327 -7.86 -32.33 -11.21
CA ILE A 327 -8.52 -33.15 -12.25
C ILE A 327 -7.55 -34.20 -12.79
N VAL A 328 -6.35 -33.77 -13.18
CA VAL A 328 -5.29 -34.62 -13.69
C VAL A 328 -3.95 -33.92 -13.46
N LYS A 329 -2.96 -34.67 -12.96
CA LYS A 329 -1.59 -34.21 -12.83
C LYS A 329 -0.67 -35.25 -13.44
N LYS A 330 0.06 -34.85 -14.49
CA LYS A 330 1.23 -35.61 -14.93
C LYS A 330 2.35 -35.27 -13.96
N GLU A 331 3.08 -36.25 -13.46
CA GLU A 331 4.29 -35.96 -12.71
C GLU A 331 5.25 -35.14 -13.58
N TYR A 332 5.57 -33.94 -13.11
CA TYR A 332 6.57 -33.08 -13.69
C TYR A 332 7.44 -32.55 -12.55
N MET A 333 8.71 -32.30 -12.84
CA MET A 333 9.55 -31.54 -11.93
C MET A 333 9.16 -30.08 -12.07
N GLU A 334 8.66 -29.48 -10.99
CA GLU A 334 8.42 -28.04 -10.94
C GLU A 334 9.74 -27.30 -11.22
N LYS A 335 9.68 -26.33 -12.13
CA LYS A 335 10.85 -25.55 -12.57
C LYS A 335 10.65 -24.06 -12.35
N ASN A 336 9.45 -23.62 -11.97
CA ASN A 336 9.21 -22.26 -11.56
C ASN A 336 10.01 -21.99 -10.26
N PRO A 337 10.99 -21.07 -10.26
CA PRO A 337 11.84 -20.85 -9.10
C PRO A 337 11.07 -20.49 -7.83
N LEU A 338 10.03 -19.65 -7.94
CA LEU A 338 9.20 -19.26 -6.80
C LEU A 338 8.56 -20.49 -6.17
N LYS A 339 7.87 -21.31 -6.98
CA LYS A 339 7.22 -22.53 -6.49
C LYS A 339 8.20 -23.52 -5.88
N VAL A 340 9.38 -23.69 -6.48
CA VAL A 340 10.42 -24.58 -5.91
C VAL A 340 10.84 -24.10 -4.52
N LEU A 341 11.06 -22.80 -4.34
CA LEU A 341 11.44 -22.24 -3.04
C LEU A 341 10.32 -22.34 -2.01
N GLU A 342 9.08 -22.06 -2.41
CA GLU A 342 7.89 -22.20 -1.57
C GLU A 342 7.66 -23.65 -1.15
N ASP A 343 7.72 -24.61 -2.08
CA ASP A 343 7.53 -26.03 -1.83
C ASP A 343 8.58 -26.58 -0.86
N VAL A 344 9.87 -26.22 -1.06
CA VAL A 344 10.94 -26.63 -0.15
C VAL A 344 10.73 -26.02 1.23
N TYR A 345 10.33 -24.75 1.32
CA TYR A 345 10.05 -24.10 2.59
C TYR A 345 8.86 -24.73 3.32
N ALA A 346 7.78 -25.03 2.59
CA ALA A 346 6.61 -25.72 3.13
C ALA A 346 6.96 -27.11 3.67
N ILE A 347 7.83 -27.86 2.99
CA ILE A 347 8.34 -29.15 3.48
C ILE A 347 9.14 -28.97 4.78
N ILE A 348 9.96 -27.92 4.89
CA ILE A 348 10.72 -27.61 6.11
C ILE A 348 9.77 -27.29 7.28
N LEU A 349 8.74 -26.47 7.04
CA LEU A 349 7.71 -26.14 8.03
C LEU A 349 6.93 -27.38 8.47
N ASP A 350 6.50 -28.23 7.52
CA ASP A 350 5.86 -29.51 7.82
C ASP A 350 6.76 -30.39 8.67
N ARG A 351 8.05 -30.53 8.33
CA ARG A 351 8.99 -31.32 9.15
C ARG A 351 9.15 -30.79 10.55
N LYS A 352 9.07 -29.46 10.75
CA LYS A 352 9.12 -28.84 12.08
C LYS A 352 7.86 -29.15 12.90
N ALA A 353 6.69 -29.06 12.29
CA ALA A 353 5.41 -29.32 12.94
C ALA A 353 5.12 -30.83 13.14
N ASN A 354 5.52 -31.64 12.17
CA ASN A 354 5.30 -33.09 12.05
C ASN A 354 6.64 -33.80 11.87
N PRO A 355 7.41 -34.03 12.96
CA PRO A 355 8.74 -34.63 12.88
C PRO A 355 8.72 -36.01 12.24
N LYS A 356 9.68 -36.26 11.34
CA LYS A 356 9.89 -37.57 10.71
C LYS A 356 11.24 -38.13 11.10
N GLU A 357 11.25 -39.30 11.72
CA GLU A 357 12.47 -39.99 12.13
C GLU A 357 13.41 -40.19 10.93
N GLY A 358 14.70 -39.90 11.13
CA GLY A 358 15.75 -39.99 10.10
C GLY A 358 15.80 -38.81 9.11
N SER A 359 14.93 -37.81 9.23
CA SER A 359 14.99 -36.59 8.41
C SER A 359 16.19 -35.69 8.80
N TYR A 360 16.96 -35.25 7.81
CA TYR A 360 18.05 -34.28 8.02
C TYR A 360 17.53 -32.95 8.59
N THR A 361 16.36 -32.48 8.14
CA THR A 361 15.72 -31.26 8.66
C THR A 361 15.42 -31.38 10.15
N ASN A 362 14.92 -32.53 10.61
CA ASN A 362 14.63 -32.76 12.02
C ASN A 362 15.92 -32.81 12.85
N TYR A 363 16.99 -33.45 12.34
CA TYR A 363 18.30 -33.40 12.98
C TYR A 363 18.81 -31.96 13.21
N LEU A 364 18.61 -31.05 12.25
CA LEU A 364 18.99 -29.64 12.42
C LEU A 364 18.19 -28.97 13.54
N PHE A 365 16.87 -29.14 13.56
CA PHE A 365 16.01 -28.59 14.61
C PHE A 365 16.31 -29.19 16.00
N ASP A 366 16.53 -30.51 16.09
CA ASP A 366 16.86 -31.19 17.35
C ASP A 366 18.19 -30.72 17.96
N LYS A 367 19.15 -30.33 17.11
CA LYS A 367 20.43 -29.76 17.55
C LYS A 367 20.36 -28.26 17.85
N GLY A 368 19.26 -27.61 17.50
CA GLY A 368 18.99 -26.22 17.82
C GLY A 368 19.76 -25.20 16.97
N LEU A 369 19.55 -23.93 17.32
CA LEU A 369 19.99 -22.77 16.55
C LEU A 369 21.49 -22.78 16.22
N ASP A 370 22.36 -23.15 17.15
CA ASP A 370 23.82 -23.13 16.93
C ASP A 370 24.23 -24.07 15.79
N LYS A 371 23.55 -25.21 15.63
CA LYS A 371 23.84 -26.15 14.53
C LYS A 371 23.38 -25.60 13.20
N ILE A 372 22.22 -24.95 13.16
CA ILE A 372 21.68 -24.28 11.96
C ILE A 372 22.63 -23.16 11.52
N LEU A 373 23.03 -22.29 12.45
CA LEU A 373 23.96 -21.18 12.17
C LEU A 373 25.33 -21.67 11.72
N LYS A 374 25.85 -22.74 12.35
CA LYS A 374 27.09 -23.37 11.92
C LYS A 374 27.00 -23.81 10.46
N LYS A 375 25.89 -24.45 10.06
CA LYS A 375 25.70 -24.86 8.67
C LYS A 375 25.68 -23.69 7.71
N ILE A 376 24.91 -22.64 8.01
CA ILE A 376 24.90 -21.41 7.19
C ILE A 376 26.31 -20.85 6.99
N GLY A 377 27.14 -20.81 8.03
CA GLY A 377 28.52 -20.34 7.93
C GLY A 377 29.43 -21.25 7.09
N GLU A 378 29.24 -22.58 7.17
CA GLU A 378 29.95 -23.57 6.33
C GLU A 378 29.61 -23.36 4.85
N GLU A 379 28.32 -23.41 4.49
CA GLU A 379 27.90 -23.29 3.09
C GLU A 379 28.28 -21.91 2.49
N ALA A 380 28.18 -20.83 3.29
CA ALA A 380 28.62 -19.50 2.85
C ALA A 380 30.12 -19.45 2.53
N SER A 381 30.94 -20.13 3.34
CA SER A 381 32.38 -20.21 3.12
C SER A 381 32.71 -21.07 1.90
N GLU A 382 31.96 -22.14 1.69
CA GLU A 382 32.10 -23.03 0.53
C GLU A 382 31.75 -22.29 -0.77
N ILE A 383 30.68 -21.48 -0.80
CA ILE A 383 30.38 -20.59 -1.93
C ILE A 383 31.59 -19.69 -2.26
N ILE A 384 32.21 -19.05 -1.25
CA ILE A 384 33.36 -18.16 -1.46
C ILE A 384 34.55 -18.94 -2.06
N ILE A 385 34.83 -20.13 -1.53
CA ILE A 385 35.94 -20.97 -1.99
C ILE A 385 35.70 -21.41 -3.43
N VAL A 386 34.50 -21.93 -3.71
CA VAL A 386 34.13 -22.49 -5.00
C VAL A 386 34.02 -21.42 -6.08
N ALA A 387 33.52 -20.21 -5.75
CA ALA A 387 33.44 -19.08 -6.68
C ALA A 387 34.81 -18.54 -7.14
N LYS A 388 35.89 -18.82 -6.41
CA LYS A 388 37.25 -18.45 -6.83
C LYS A 388 37.85 -19.40 -7.85
N ASN A 389 37.24 -20.57 -8.08
CA ASN A 389 37.74 -21.56 -9.03
C ASN A 389 37.21 -21.27 -10.46
N PRO A 390 38.06 -21.29 -11.50
CA PRO A 390 37.68 -20.83 -12.85
C PRO A 390 36.57 -21.62 -13.55
N ASP A 391 36.39 -22.91 -13.24
CA ASP A 391 35.51 -23.85 -13.96
C ASP A 391 34.56 -24.60 -13.01
N SER A 392 34.03 -23.93 -11.99
CA SER A 392 33.15 -24.59 -11.02
C SER A 392 31.70 -24.68 -11.51
N GLU A 393 31.29 -25.87 -11.98
CA GLU A 393 29.87 -26.23 -12.02
C GLU A 393 29.27 -26.46 -10.62
N ASP A 394 30.12 -26.60 -9.60
CA ASP A 394 29.72 -26.98 -8.24
C ASP A 394 29.10 -25.81 -7.46
N ILE A 395 29.30 -24.57 -7.91
CA ILE A 395 28.77 -23.36 -7.24
C ILE A 395 27.24 -23.41 -7.08
N LYS A 396 26.53 -24.04 -8.01
CA LYS A 396 25.07 -24.19 -7.93
C LYS A 396 24.64 -25.08 -6.76
N TYR A 397 25.46 -26.08 -6.39
CA TYR A 397 25.17 -26.96 -5.26
C TYR A 397 25.39 -26.21 -3.94
N GLU A 398 26.50 -25.50 -3.80
CA GLU A 398 26.80 -24.71 -2.59
C GLU A 398 25.75 -23.60 -2.36
N ILE A 399 25.33 -22.92 -3.43
CA ILE A 399 24.25 -21.92 -3.34
C ILE A 399 22.93 -22.59 -2.95
N SER A 400 22.63 -23.77 -3.49
CA SER A 400 21.39 -24.50 -3.16
C SER A 400 21.39 -24.93 -1.68
N ASP A 401 22.50 -25.45 -1.18
CA ASP A 401 22.64 -25.87 0.22
C ASP A 401 22.59 -24.67 1.17
N PHE A 402 23.22 -23.55 0.81
CA PHE A 402 23.10 -22.31 1.55
C PHE A 402 21.65 -21.82 1.62
N MET A 403 20.94 -21.79 0.49
CA MET A 403 19.53 -21.39 0.43
C MET A 403 18.64 -22.33 1.28
N TYR A 404 18.90 -23.64 1.24
CA TYR A 404 18.20 -24.61 2.09
C TYR A 404 18.40 -24.32 3.57
N HIS A 405 19.64 -24.12 4.02
CA HIS A 405 19.93 -23.82 5.42
C HIS A 405 19.41 -22.43 5.86
N MET A 406 19.38 -21.46 4.94
CA MET A 406 18.68 -20.19 5.17
C MET A 406 17.19 -20.40 5.40
N MET A 407 16.52 -21.22 4.60
CA MET A 407 15.10 -21.56 4.79
C MET A 407 14.84 -22.29 6.11
N VAL A 408 15.76 -23.14 6.57
CA VAL A 408 15.68 -23.75 7.91
C VAL A 408 15.78 -22.70 9.02
N LEU A 409 16.67 -21.71 8.88
CA LEU A 409 16.77 -20.60 9.83
C LEU A 409 15.51 -19.71 9.79
N MET A 410 14.96 -19.45 8.60
CA MET A 410 13.70 -18.72 8.42
C MET A 410 12.58 -19.42 9.21
N ALA A 411 12.41 -20.73 9.03
CA ALA A 411 11.43 -21.53 9.79
C ALA A 411 11.72 -21.53 11.31
N GLU A 412 12.98 -21.43 11.71
CA GLU A 412 13.37 -21.32 13.12
C GLU A 412 13.01 -19.97 13.73
N LYS A 413 13.08 -18.89 12.94
CA LYS A 413 12.79 -17.52 13.37
C LYS A 413 11.38 -17.04 13.06
N GLY A 414 10.59 -17.84 12.34
CA GLY A 414 9.24 -17.47 11.93
C GLY A 414 9.22 -16.40 10.83
N VAL A 415 10.24 -16.36 9.97
CA VAL A 415 10.35 -15.41 8.85
C VAL A 415 9.84 -16.06 7.56
N THR A 416 9.12 -15.35 6.71
CA THR A 416 8.57 -15.89 5.45
C THR A 416 9.26 -15.36 4.18
N TRP A 417 9.03 -16.02 3.04
CA TRP A 417 9.55 -15.53 1.74
C TRP A 417 8.91 -14.20 1.33
N GLU A 418 7.65 -13.97 1.70
CA GLU A 418 6.95 -12.70 1.49
C GLU A 418 7.66 -11.55 2.21
N GLU A 419 8.03 -11.74 3.49
CA GLU A 419 8.75 -10.71 4.26
C GLU A 419 10.13 -10.40 3.65
N ILE A 420 10.86 -11.43 3.20
CA ILE A 420 12.18 -11.27 2.58
C ILE A 420 12.09 -10.57 1.22
N THR A 421 11.17 -11.00 0.36
CA THR A 421 11.00 -10.41 -0.98
C THR A 421 10.48 -8.98 -0.90
N GLN A 422 9.60 -8.68 0.05
CA GLN A 422 9.16 -7.33 0.37
C GLN A 422 10.33 -6.42 0.77
N GLU A 423 11.20 -6.85 1.68
CA GLU A 423 12.39 -6.08 2.07
C GLU A 423 13.40 -5.92 0.91
N LEU A 424 13.56 -6.93 0.04
CA LEU A 424 14.43 -6.84 -1.14
C LEU A 424 13.89 -5.89 -2.21
N SER A 425 12.58 -5.85 -2.42
CA SER A 425 11.94 -4.97 -3.41
C SER A 425 12.09 -3.47 -3.10
N GLN A 426 12.44 -3.14 -1.86
CA GLN A 426 12.59 -1.77 -1.34
C GLN A 426 14.05 -1.28 -1.34
N ARG A 427 15.02 -2.13 -1.73
CA ARG A 427 16.42 -1.76 -1.90
C ARG A 427 16.67 -1.21 -3.30
#